data_AF-A0A519Z693-F1
#
_entry.id   AF-A0A519Z693-F1
#
_cell.length_a   1.000
_cell.length_b   1.000
_cell.length_c   1.000
_cell.angle_alpha   90.00
_cell.angle_beta   90.00
_cell.angle_gamma   90.00
#
_symmetry.space_group_name_H-M   'P 1'
#
loop_
_entity.id
_entity.type
_entity.pdbx_description
1 polymer ?
#
loop_
_entity_poly.entity_id
_entity_poly.type
_entity_poly.pdbx_seq_one_letter_code
_entity_poly.pdbx_strand_id
1 'polypeptide(L)'
;MNFTRTLIAAALIASGSAAFAQAVITQNMAMAGNVTPGDTAGFPVTLSQPGSYKLTSNLFVPEGSIGVHITAANVTLDLNGFSIVGPSTCTRVSNTKVVTCPYTGSFAGVAVAYNAAGAMVRGGTVKGFQSGVSSYASAIVEDITATFNMQGVSFSVSPGTSFRLSGINANYNSGNGIDTGSAIGTIERSQSNHNGGIGINAKQNSVTLFNVQAIENFGHGIDGGTGHAVNATGNGNGANAAQNFYLFRSMGNNLNGTTLF
;
A
#
# COMPACT_ATOMS: atom_id res chain seq x y z
N MET A 1 -61.19 10.20 48.44
CA MET A 1 -60.46 10.78 47.30
C MET A 1 -59.09 10.13 47.28
N ASN A 2 -58.90 9.10 46.44
CA ASN A 2 -57.66 8.32 46.38
C ASN A 2 -56.78 8.85 45.26
N PHE A 3 -55.57 9.31 45.60
CA PHE A 3 -54.59 9.82 44.65
C PHE A 3 -53.89 8.68 43.91
N THR A 4 -54.10 8.59 42.60
CA THR A 4 -53.39 7.71 41.67
C THR A 4 -51.95 8.21 41.51
N ARG A 5 -50.97 7.45 42.00
CA ARG A 5 -49.54 7.74 41.80
C ARG A 5 -49.08 7.16 40.46
N THR A 6 -48.90 8.02 39.47
CA THR A 6 -48.27 7.67 38.19
C THR A 6 -46.75 7.56 38.40
N LEU A 7 -46.19 6.35 38.31
CA LEU A 7 -44.75 6.16 38.18
C LEU A 7 -44.33 6.42 36.72
N ILE A 8 -43.49 7.43 36.50
CA ILE A 8 -42.78 7.63 35.24
C ILE A 8 -41.46 6.85 35.34
N ALA A 9 -41.34 5.78 34.56
CA ALA A 9 -40.07 5.06 34.40
C ALA A 9 -39.20 5.80 33.37
N ALA A 10 -38.09 6.38 33.82
CA ALA A 10 -37.08 6.94 32.94
C ALA A 10 -36.26 5.81 32.31
N ALA A 11 -36.38 5.62 31.00
CA ALA A 11 -35.52 4.73 30.24
C ALA A 11 -34.14 5.39 30.07
N LEU A 12 -33.14 4.88 30.81
CA LEU A 12 -31.75 5.23 30.59
C LEU A 12 -31.28 4.55 29.30
N ILE A 13 -31.18 5.31 28.21
CA ILE A 13 -30.49 4.86 27.00
C ILE A 13 -29.00 4.85 27.34
N ALA A 14 -28.48 3.70 27.74
CA ALA A 14 -27.05 3.47 27.82
C ALA A 14 -26.50 3.45 26.39
N SER A 15 -26.08 4.61 25.88
CA SER A 15 -25.17 4.69 24.75
C SER A 15 -23.83 4.11 25.21
N GLY A 16 -23.69 2.80 25.07
CA GLY A 16 -22.43 2.12 25.30
C GLY A 16 -21.42 2.64 24.30
N SER A 17 -20.54 3.53 24.76
CA SER A 17 -19.28 3.82 24.10
C SER A 17 -18.47 2.51 24.13
N ALA A 18 -18.68 1.66 23.13
CA ALA A 18 -17.82 0.51 22.94
C ALA A 18 -16.41 1.05 22.78
N ALA A 19 -15.56 0.83 23.79
CA ALA A 19 -14.13 0.96 23.64
C ALA A 19 -13.77 0.23 22.35
N PHE A 20 -13.26 0.94 21.35
CA PHE A 20 -13.00 0.38 20.03
C PHE A 20 -11.88 -0.66 20.15
N ALA A 21 -12.26 -1.88 20.51
CA ALA A 21 -11.48 -3.05 20.21
C ALA A 21 -11.24 -3.02 18.70
N GLN A 22 -9.99 -3.17 18.30
CA GLN A 22 -9.61 -3.23 16.89
C GLN A 22 -10.47 -4.30 16.19
N ALA A 23 -11.32 -3.86 15.26
CA ALA A 23 -12.25 -4.75 14.58
C ALA A 23 -11.47 -5.81 13.80
N VAL A 24 -11.87 -7.07 13.93
CA VAL A 24 -11.16 -8.17 13.28
C VAL A 24 -11.76 -8.46 11.91
N ILE A 25 -10.91 -8.87 10.98
CA ILE A 25 -11.28 -9.27 9.62
C ILE A 25 -10.67 -10.66 9.39
N THR A 26 -11.51 -11.60 8.99
CA THR A 26 -11.12 -12.93 8.55
C THR A 26 -11.68 -13.18 7.15
N GLN A 27 -11.21 -14.24 6.49
CA GLN A 27 -11.82 -14.72 5.25
C GLN A 27 -13.32 -14.94 5.41
N ASN A 28 -13.76 -15.55 6.51
CA ASN A 28 -15.18 -15.83 6.75
C ASN A 28 -15.99 -14.54 6.90
N MET A 29 -15.44 -13.51 7.54
CA MET A 29 -16.10 -12.21 7.65
C MET A 29 -16.16 -11.50 6.30
N ALA A 30 -15.10 -11.55 5.50
CA ALA A 30 -15.13 -11.04 4.14
C ALA A 30 -16.26 -11.71 3.33
N MET A 31 -16.35 -13.04 3.38
CA MET A 31 -17.41 -13.79 2.67
C MET A 31 -18.82 -13.52 3.21
N ALA A 32 -18.97 -13.15 4.48
CA ALA A 32 -20.26 -12.81 5.09
C ALA A 32 -20.66 -11.34 4.88
N GLY A 33 -19.70 -10.45 4.68
CA GLY A 33 -19.89 -9.00 4.65
C GLY A 33 -20.15 -8.42 6.03
N ASN A 34 -20.70 -7.20 6.05
CA ASN A 34 -21.00 -6.43 7.26
C ASN A 34 -19.77 -6.21 8.17
N VAL A 35 -18.56 -6.17 7.63
CA VAL A 35 -17.36 -5.75 8.39
C VAL A 35 -17.50 -4.30 8.84
N THR A 36 -18.09 -3.45 7.99
CA THR A 36 -18.58 -2.12 8.33
C THR A 36 -19.98 -1.90 7.75
N PRO A 37 -20.72 -0.86 8.17
CA PRO A 37 -22.02 -0.54 7.56
C PRO A 37 -21.93 -0.40 6.04
N GLY A 38 -22.77 -1.15 5.33
CA GLY A 38 -22.81 -1.14 3.87
C GLY A 38 -21.79 -2.07 3.19
N ASP A 39 -20.97 -2.79 3.94
CA ASP A 39 -20.06 -3.81 3.41
C ASP A 39 -20.85 -5.05 2.97
N THR A 40 -20.81 -5.38 1.68
CA THR A 40 -21.51 -6.52 1.10
C THR A 40 -20.72 -7.81 1.25
N ALA A 41 -21.39 -8.96 1.27
CA ALA A 41 -20.73 -10.26 1.26
C ALA A 41 -19.76 -10.42 0.07
N GLY A 42 -18.55 -10.91 0.35
CA GLY A 42 -17.50 -11.13 -0.63
C GLY A 42 -16.44 -10.03 -0.63
N PHE A 43 -15.99 -9.66 -1.83
CA PHE A 43 -14.91 -8.69 -2.02
C PHE A 43 -15.38 -7.52 -2.92
N PRO A 44 -14.94 -6.29 -2.62
CA PRO A 44 -14.00 -5.91 -1.55
C PRO A 44 -14.60 -5.91 -0.16
N VAL A 45 -13.75 -6.14 0.85
CA VAL A 45 -14.07 -5.74 2.23
C VAL A 45 -14.02 -4.22 2.30
N THR A 46 -15.17 -3.59 2.46
CA THR A 46 -15.29 -2.13 2.52
C THR A 46 -15.15 -1.65 3.95
N LEU A 47 -14.25 -0.70 4.18
CA LEU A 47 -14.06 -0.03 5.47
C LEU A 47 -14.63 1.39 5.40
N SER A 48 -15.93 1.50 5.68
CA SER A 48 -16.72 2.73 5.52
C SER A 48 -16.81 3.59 6.77
N GLN A 49 -16.12 3.21 7.85
CA GLN A 49 -16.10 3.94 9.12
C GLN A 49 -14.65 4.18 9.57
N PRO A 50 -14.35 5.35 10.17
CA PRO A 50 -13.07 5.55 10.86
C PRO A 50 -12.86 4.52 11.95
N GLY A 51 -11.62 4.10 12.19
CA GLY A 51 -11.32 3.12 13.22
C GLY A 51 -10.08 2.28 12.93
N SER A 52 -9.81 1.34 13.83
CA SER A 52 -8.71 0.39 13.67
C SER A 52 -9.27 -1.00 13.37
N TYR A 53 -8.73 -1.60 12.30
CA TYR A 53 -9.09 -2.91 11.79
C TYR A 53 -7.84 -3.79 11.75
N LYS A 54 -7.97 -5.08 12.01
CA LYS A 54 -6.87 -6.04 11.83
C LYS A 54 -7.29 -7.30 11.11
N LEU A 55 -6.38 -7.85 10.32
CA LEU A 55 -6.53 -9.22 9.86
C LEU A 55 -6.20 -10.22 10.98
N THR A 56 -6.97 -11.30 11.02
CA THR A 56 -6.66 -12.49 11.84
C THR A 56 -6.63 -13.77 11.02
N SER A 57 -6.73 -13.65 9.68
CA SER A 57 -6.44 -14.71 8.72
C SER A 57 -5.93 -14.09 7.42
N ASN A 58 -5.35 -14.92 6.53
CA ASN A 58 -5.14 -14.51 5.15
C ASN A 58 -6.48 -14.25 4.46
N LEU A 59 -6.48 -13.37 3.46
CA LEU A 59 -7.61 -13.14 2.55
C LEU A 59 -7.24 -13.65 1.15
N PHE A 60 -8.11 -14.48 0.57
CA PHE A 60 -8.00 -15.00 -0.79
C PHE A 60 -9.06 -14.32 -1.65
N VAL A 61 -8.60 -13.41 -2.50
CA VAL A 61 -9.44 -12.52 -3.31
C VAL A 61 -9.61 -13.15 -4.69
N PRO A 62 -10.85 -13.28 -5.20
CA PRO A 62 -11.09 -13.80 -6.54
C PRO A 62 -10.65 -12.81 -7.64
N GLU A 63 -10.68 -13.29 -8.89
CA GLU A 63 -10.44 -12.46 -10.07
C GLU A 63 -11.45 -11.31 -10.16
N GLY A 64 -11.00 -10.17 -10.69
CA GLY A 64 -11.86 -9.01 -10.92
C GLY A 64 -12.22 -8.19 -9.68
N SER A 65 -11.68 -8.51 -8.50
CA SER A 65 -12.01 -7.82 -7.24
C SER A 65 -10.84 -7.03 -6.64
N ILE A 66 -11.19 -6.07 -5.77
CA ILE A 66 -10.29 -5.44 -4.80
C ILE A 66 -10.31 -6.28 -3.52
N GLY A 67 -9.18 -6.39 -2.81
CA GLY A 67 -9.15 -7.07 -1.51
C GLY A 67 -9.82 -6.27 -0.40
N VAL A 68 -9.22 -5.14 -0.02
CA VAL A 68 -9.80 -4.21 0.96
C VAL A 68 -9.95 -2.83 0.34
N HIS A 69 -11.13 -2.23 0.47
CA HIS A 69 -11.42 -0.89 -0.01
C HIS A 69 -11.69 0.05 1.16
N ILE A 70 -10.74 0.94 1.44
CA ILE A 70 -10.83 1.94 2.49
C ILE A 70 -11.51 3.19 1.93
N THR A 71 -12.73 3.46 2.41
CA THR A 71 -13.54 4.58 1.92
C THR A 71 -13.75 5.67 2.99
N ALA A 72 -13.46 5.38 4.26
CA ALA A 72 -13.47 6.37 5.33
C ALA A 72 -12.06 6.92 5.64
N ALA A 73 -12.02 8.18 6.09
CA ALA A 73 -10.82 8.80 6.64
C ALA A 73 -10.42 8.17 7.98
N ASN A 74 -9.15 8.33 8.37
CA ASN A 74 -8.59 7.88 9.66
C ASN A 74 -8.83 6.39 9.95
N VAL A 75 -8.77 5.56 8.91
CA VAL A 75 -8.78 4.10 9.04
C VAL A 75 -7.36 3.60 9.23
N THR A 76 -7.13 2.76 10.24
CA THR A 76 -5.92 1.95 10.36
C THR A 76 -6.25 0.52 9.99
N LEU A 77 -5.68 0.02 8.89
CA LEU A 77 -5.70 -1.39 8.50
C LEU A 77 -4.35 -2.02 8.88
N ASP A 78 -4.39 -2.91 9.86
CA ASP A 78 -3.26 -3.72 10.26
C ASP A 78 -3.39 -5.13 9.67
N LEU A 79 -2.50 -5.51 8.77
CA LEU A 79 -2.49 -6.86 8.22
C LEU A 79 -1.97 -7.88 9.23
N ASN A 80 -1.39 -7.46 10.36
CA ASN A 80 -1.02 -8.30 11.50
C ASN A 80 -0.23 -9.57 11.11
N GLY A 81 0.69 -9.41 10.15
CA GLY A 81 1.51 -10.48 9.57
C GLY A 81 0.81 -11.36 8.53
N PHE A 82 -0.49 -11.21 8.31
CA PHE A 82 -1.25 -11.96 7.31
C PHE A 82 -1.10 -11.39 5.90
N SER A 83 -1.54 -12.17 4.93
CA SER A 83 -1.48 -11.85 3.50
C SER A 83 -2.85 -11.56 2.91
N ILE A 84 -2.91 -10.56 2.04
CA ILE A 84 -3.98 -10.39 1.06
C ILE A 84 -3.46 -10.95 -0.27
N VAL A 85 -4.13 -11.98 -0.79
CA VAL A 85 -3.66 -12.79 -1.92
C VAL A 85 -4.68 -12.74 -3.04
N GLY A 86 -4.30 -12.11 -4.14
CA GLY A 86 -5.02 -12.14 -5.40
C GLY A 86 -4.61 -13.35 -6.27
N PRO A 87 -5.30 -13.55 -7.39
CA PRO A 87 -5.16 -14.74 -8.22
C PRO A 87 -3.96 -14.69 -9.18
N SER A 88 -3.40 -13.50 -9.43
CA SER A 88 -2.27 -13.38 -10.36
C SER A 88 -1.00 -14.03 -9.80
N THR A 89 -0.25 -14.68 -10.68
CA THR A 89 1.09 -15.21 -10.38
C THR A 89 2.11 -14.47 -11.23
N CYS A 90 3.31 -14.26 -10.71
CA CYS A 90 4.36 -13.56 -11.46
C CYS A 90 5.59 -14.44 -11.58
N THR A 91 6.25 -14.38 -12.74
CA THR A 91 7.50 -15.08 -13.01
C THR A 91 8.60 -14.08 -13.31
N ARG A 92 9.79 -14.27 -12.73
CA ARG A 92 10.99 -13.50 -13.07
C ARG A 92 11.97 -14.37 -13.84
N VAL A 93 12.46 -13.84 -14.95
CA VAL A 93 13.56 -14.42 -15.72
C VAL A 93 14.85 -13.75 -15.26
N SER A 94 15.68 -14.45 -14.48
CA SER A 94 16.81 -13.82 -13.76
C SER A 94 17.86 -13.16 -14.64
N ASN A 95 18.17 -13.72 -15.82
CA ASN A 95 19.20 -13.18 -16.72
C ASN A 95 18.75 -11.90 -17.43
N THR A 96 17.48 -11.79 -17.80
CA THR A 96 16.91 -10.60 -18.45
C THR A 96 16.29 -9.63 -17.45
N LYS A 97 16.12 -10.04 -16.19
CA LYS A 97 15.42 -9.33 -15.11
C LYS A 97 13.94 -9.04 -15.43
N VAL A 98 13.40 -9.61 -16.50
CA VAL A 98 12.01 -9.44 -16.91
C VAL A 98 11.12 -10.12 -15.87
N VAL A 99 10.10 -9.41 -15.43
CA VAL A 99 9.05 -9.92 -14.56
C VAL A 99 7.73 -9.86 -15.33
N THR A 100 7.03 -10.97 -15.40
CA THR A 100 5.75 -11.08 -16.10
C THR A 100 4.68 -11.52 -15.12
N CYS A 101 3.59 -10.75 -15.04
CA CYS A 101 2.39 -11.06 -14.27
C CYS A 101 1.21 -11.10 -15.25
N PRO A 102 0.57 -12.24 -15.51
CA PRO A 102 -0.68 -12.28 -16.28
C PRO A 102 -1.74 -11.43 -15.57
N TYR A 103 -2.34 -10.49 -16.29
CA TYR A 103 -3.42 -9.68 -15.74
C TYR A 103 -4.72 -10.49 -15.73
N THR A 104 -5.29 -10.68 -14.55
CA THR A 104 -6.52 -11.45 -14.30
C THR A 104 -7.71 -10.57 -13.94
N GLY A 105 -7.59 -9.24 -14.09
CA GLY A 105 -8.66 -8.30 -13.75
C GLY A 105 -8.67 -7.82 -12.29
N SER A 106 -7.86 -8.39 -11.39
CA SER A 106 -7.81 -7.94 -9.99
C SER A 106 -7.09 -6.59 -9.85
N PHE A 107 -7.78 -5.58 -9.33
CA PHE A 107 -7.31 -4.20 -9.29
C PHE A 107 -6.25 -3.95 -8.20
N ALA A 108 -6.65 -4.01 -6.93
CA ALA A 108 -5.74 -3.72 -5.83
C ALA A 108 -5.96 -4.65 -4.65
N GLY A 109 -4.88 -5.04 -3.97
CA GLY A 109 -5.01 -5.78 -2.71
C GLY A 109 -5.55 -4.88 -1.61
N VAL A 110 -5.04 -3.66 -1.52
CA VAL A 110 -5.62 -2.58 -0.71
C VAL A 110 -5.78 -1.32 -1.56
N ALA A 111 -7.01 -0.81 -1.64
CA ALA A 111 -7.33 0.46 -2.27
C ALA A 111 -7.75 1.50 -1.22
N VAL A 112 -7.10 2.66 -1.21
CA VAL A 112 -7.48 3.82 -0.39
C VAL A 112 -8.15 4.85 -1.29
N ALA A 113 -9.43 5.10 -1.07
CA ALA A 113 -10.23 6.04 -1.86
C ALA A 113 -9.78 7.51 -1.66
N TYR A 114 -10.16 8.38 -2.60
CA TYR A 114 -9.74 9.79 -2.62
C TYR A 114 -10.16 10.61 -1.40
N ASN A 115 -11.25 10.20 -0.74
CA ASN A 115 -11.79 10.86 0.46
C ASN A 115 -11.30 10.20 1.77
N ALA A 116 -10.49 9.15 1.71
CA ALA A 116 -9.99 8.40 2.85
C ALA A 116 -8.65 8.95 3.39
N ALA A 117 -8.57 10.28 3.56
CA ALA A 117 -7.35 10.92 4.06
C ALA A 117 -6.97 10.42 5.47
N GLY A 118 -5.67 10.29 5.73
CA GLY A 118 -5.15 9.79 7.00
C GLY A 118 -5.28 8.28 7.16
N ALA A 119 -5.60 7.53 6.09
CA ALA A 119 -5.57 6.08 6.13
C ALA A 119 -4.15 5.56 6.38
N MET A 120 -4.04 4.52 7.20
CA MET A 120 -2.82 3.79 7.49
C MET A 120 -2.99 2.33 7.09
N VAL A 121 -2.05 1.79 6.32
CA VAL A 121 -1.99 0.37 5.95
C VAL A 121 -0.66 -0.20 6.43
N ARG A 122 -0.66 -1.27 7.23
CA ARG A 122 0.59 -1.76 7.80
C ARG A 122 0.71 -3.27 8.01
N GLY A 123 1.94 -3.74 8.12
CA GLY A 123 2.29 -4.98 8.82
C GLY A 123 1.82 -6.27 8.15
N GLY A 124 2.22 -6.54 6.91
CA GLY A 124 1.87 -7.80 6.25
C GLY A 124 2.29 -7.88 4.79
N THR A 125 1.66 -8.78 4.05
CA THR A 125 2.00 -9.06 2.64
C THR A 125 0.81 -8.82 1.72
N VAL A 126 1.05 -8.22 0.56
CA VAL A 126 0.04 -8.08 -0.50
C VAL A 126 0.61 -8.56 -1.82
N LYS A 127 -0.05 -9.53 -2.46
CA LYS A 127 0.42 -10.18 -3.69
C LYS A 127 -0.68 -10.60 -4.65
N GLY A 128 -0.36 -10.68 -5.94
CA GLY A 128 -1.26 -11.21 -6.96
C GLY A 128 -2.30 -10.20 -7.48
N PHE A 129 -2.00 -8.90 -7.42
CA PHE A 129 -2.90 -7.82 -7.88
C PHE A 129 -2.25 -6.96 -8.97
N GLN A 130 -3.05 -6.11 -9.62
CA GLN A 130 -2.48 -5.03 -10.43
C GLN A 130 -1.71 -4.03 -9.55
N SER A 131 -2.23 -3.64 -8.38
CA SER A 131 -1.47 -2.90 -7.37
C SER A 131 -1.51 -3.63 -6.04
N GLY A 132 -0.37 -3.79 -5.37
CA GLY A 132 -0.36 -4.31 -4.00
C GLY A 132 -1.15 -3.37 -3.08
N VAL A 133 -0.65 -2.14 -2.92
CA VAL A 133 -1.37 -1.06 -2.23
C VAL A 133 -1.49 0.14 -3.17
N SER A 134 -2.71 0.61 -3.42
CA SER A 134 -2.98 1.82 -4.20
C SER A 134 -3.65 2.89 -3.34
N SER A 135 -3.13 4.11 -3.34
CA SER A 135 -3.75 5.24 -2.64
C SER A 135 -4.09 6.41 -3.56
N TYR A 136 -5.31 6.90 -3.40
CA TYR A 136 -5.83 8.12 -4.02
C TYR A 136 -6.00 9.27 -3.02
N ALA A 137 -5.53 9.10 -1.77
CA ALA A 137 -5.55 10.12 -0.74
C ALA A 137 -4.20 10.20 0.00
N SER A 138 -4.05 11.21 0.86
CA SER A 138 -2.92 11.26 1.77
C SER A 138 -2.97 10.08 2.74
N ALA A 139 -1.92 9.25 2.73
CA ALA A 139 -1.90 7.98 3.45
C ALA A 139 -0.51 7.61 3.95
N ILE A 140 -0.51 6.72 4.94
CA ILE A 140 0.68 6.13 5.55
C ILE A 140 0.69 4.64 5.19
N VAL A 141 1.82 4.14 4.67
CA VAL A 141 2.01 2.71 4.43
C VAL A 141 3.30 2.28 5.13
N GLU A 142 3.19 1.30 6.04
CA GLU A 142 4.32 0.89 6.88
C GLU A 142 4.49 -0.63 6.94
N ASP A 143 5.72 -1.12 6.84
CA ASP A 143 6.06 -2.54 7.03
C ASP A 143 5.23 -3.49 6.14
N ILE A 144 5.05 -3.10 4.87
CA ILE A 144 4.34 -3.87 3.85
C ILE A 144 5.34 -4.55 2.92
N THR A 145 5.15 -5.86 2.73
CA THR A 145 5.74 -6.58 1.60
C THR A 145 4.76 -6.58 0.43
N ALA A 146 5.03 -5.79 -0.60
CA ALA A 146 4.25 -5.75 -1.83
C ALA A 146 5.00 -6.55 -2.90
N THR A 147 4.54 -7.75 -3.21
CA THR A 147 5.27 -8.67 -4.08
C THR A 147 4.39 -9.40 -5.08
N PHE A 148 4.94 -9.71 -6.25
CA PHE A 148 4.19 -10.40 -7.31
C PHE A 148 2.88 -9.68 -7.67
N ASN A 149 2.95 -8.35 -7.77
CA ASN A 149 1.89 -7.51 -8.30
C ASN A 149 2.34 -6.89 -9.63
N MET A 150 1.45 -6.23 -10.37
CA MET A 150 1.93 -5.41 -11.47
C MET A 150 2.68 -4.19 -10.94
N GLN A 151 2.12 -3.49 -9.97
CA GLN A 151 2.74 -2.40 -9.22
C GLN A 151 2.80 -2.78 -7.74
N GLY A 152 3.90 -2.49 -7.05
CA GLY A 152 4.02 -2.78 -5.61
C GLY A 152 3.14 -1.86 -4.76
N VAL A 153 3.66 -0.68 -4.43
CA VAL A 153 2.92 0.39 -3.74
C VAL A 153 2.84 1.60 -4.64
N SER A 154 1.62 2.09 -4.91
CA SER A 154 1.38 3.17 -5.86
C SER A 154 0.49 4.28 -5.27
N PHE A 155 0.90 5.53 -5.44
CA PHE A 155 0.08 6.71 -5.17
C PHE A 155 -0.34 7.34 -6.50
N SER A 156 -1.64 7.58 -6.68
CA SER A 156 -2.22 8.13 -7.91
C SER A 156 -3.14 9.29 -7.54
N VAL A 157 -2.54 10.45 -7.30
CA VAL A 157 -3.17 11.55 -6.56
C VAL A 157 -2.92 12.90 -7.20
N SER A 158 -3.82 13.84 -6.93
CA SER A 158 -3.69 15.24 -7.33
C SER A 158 -2.53 15.93 -6.60
N PRO A 159 -1.92 16.98 -7.19
CA PRO A 159 -0.92 17.79 -6.50
C PRO A 159 -1.41 18.26 -5.12
N GLY A 160 -0.57 18.15 -4.10
CA GLY A 160 -0.85 18.58 -2.72
C GLY A 160 -1.22 17.47 -1.73
N THR A 161 -1.39 16.23 -2.18
CA THR A 161 -1.49 15.06 -1.28
C THR A 161 -0.13 14.64 -0.73
N SER A 162 -0.11 14.24 0.53
CA SER A 162 1.10 13.82 1.23
C SER A 162 1.13 12.32 1.52
N PHE A 163 2.31 11.72 1.53
CA PHE A 163 2.48 10.33 1.96
C PHE A 163 3.64 10.16 2.93
N ARG A 164 3.60 9.05 3.65
CA ARG A 164 4.76 8.48 4.34
C ARG A 164 4.82 6.98 4.04
N LEU A 165 5.92 6.56 3.44
CA LEU A 165 6.23 5.15 3.19
C LEU A 165 7.42 4.75 4.05
N SER A 166 7.26 3.70 4.85
CA SER A 166 8.31 3.25 5.76
C SER A 166 8.39 1.72 5.79
N GLY A 167 9.59 1.14 5.77
CA GLY A 167 9.72 -0.32 5.87
C GLY A 167 9.08 -1.08 4.70
N ILE A 168 8.95 -0.46 3.52
CA ILE A 168 8.35 -1.10 2.35
C ILE A 168 9.34 -2.09 1.76
N ASN A 169 8.87 -3.29 1.46
CA ASN A 169 9.61 -4.31 0.73
C ASN A 169 8.88 -4.63 -0.58
N ALA A 170 9.20 -3.90 -1.65
CA ALA A 170 8.53 -4.01 -2.94
C ALA A 170 9.36 -4.86 -3.91
N ASN A 171 9.01 -6.14 -4.08
CA ASN A 171 9.83 -7.07 -4.86
C ASN A 171 9.06 -7.87 -5.89
N TYR A 172 9.72 -8.21 -7.00
CA TYR A 172 9.16 -9.10 -8.02
C TYR A 172 7.81 -8.61 -8.57
N ASN A 173 7.60 -7.28 -8.60
CA ASN A 173 6.45 -6.69 -9.26
C ASN A 173 6.78 -6.49 -10.75
N SER A 174 5.83 -6.68 -11.68
CA SER A 174 6.14 -6.59 -13.12
C SER A 174 6.44 -5.19 -13.62
N GLY A 175 5.98 -4.17 -12.91
CA GLY A 175 6.25 -2.76 -13.14
C GLY A 175 7.03 -2.17 -11.97
N ASN A 176 6.62 -1.01 -11.48
CA ASN A 176 7.34 -0.28 -10.45
C ASN A 176 7.15 -0.93 -9.08
N GLY A 177 8.20 -0.97 -8.26
CA GLY A 177 8.07 -1.44 -6.90
C GLY A 177 7.40 -0.39 -6.01
N ILE A 178 7.89 0.84 -6.02
CA ILE A 178 7.26 1.98 -5.36
C ILE A 178 7.07 3.10 -6.37
N ASP A 179 5.84 3.59 -6.50
CA ASP A 179 5.49 4.72 -7.35
C ASP A 179 4.72 5.77 -6.56
N THR A 180 5.28 6.97 -6.44
CA THR A 180 4.65 8.04 -5.65
C THR A 180 3.69 8.90 -6.46
N GLY A 181 3.65 8.73 -7.79
CA GLY A 181 2.94 9.65 -8.68
C GLY A 181 3.26 11.12 -8.35
N SER A 182 2.22 11.96 -8.40
CA SER A 182 2.30 13.40 -8.08
C SER A 182 2.16 13.73 -6.59
N ALA A 183 2.38 12.77 -5.69
CA ALA A 183 2.34 13.01 -4.26
C ALA A 183 3.66 13.61 -3.74
N ILE A 184 3.61 14.29 -2.59
CA ILE A 184 4.79 14.75 -1.85
C ILE A 184 4.97 13.91 -0.59
N GLY A 185 6.19 13.68 -0.12
CA GLY A 185 6.35 12.88 1.09
C GLY A 185 7.72 12.32 1.31
N THR A 186 7.78 11.34 2.20
CA THR A 186 9.02 10.65 2.56
C THR A 186 8.89 9.16 2.32
N ILE A 187 9.92 8.59 1.70
CA ILE A 187 10.16 7.15 1.66
C ILE A 187 11.37 6.87 2.53
N GLU A 188 11.23 6.00 3.52
CA GLU A 188 12.32 5.65 4.42
C GLU A 188 12.44 4.15 4.67
N ARG A 189 13.66 3.68 4.96
CA ARG A 189 13.93 2.30 5.38
C ARG A 189 13.30 1.26 4.45
N SER A 190 13.27 1.55 3.16
CA SER A 190 12.50 0.79 2.17
C SER A 190 13.39 0.20 1.09
N GLN A 191 12.97 -0.95 0.57
CA GLN A 191 13.67 -1.69 -0.47
C GLN A 191 12.73 -1.93 -1.64
N SER A 192 13.24 -1.77 -2.85
CA SER A 192 12.51 -2.05 -4.07
C SER A 192 13.37 -2.83 -5.05
N ASN A 193 13.28 -4.16 -4.99
CA ASN A 193 14.25 -5.04 -5.62
C ASN A 193 13.62 -6.00 -6.64
N HIS A 194 14.37 -6.35 -7.68
CA HIS A 194 13.96 -7.36 -8.66
C HIS A 194 12.62 -7.08 -9.36
N ASN A 195 12.24 -5.81 -9.50
CA ASN A 195 11.00 -5.44 -10.19
C ASN A 195 11.25 -5.29 -11.71
N GLY A 196 10.20 -5.51 -12.51
CA GLY A 196 10.25 -5.40 -13.97
C GLY A 196 10.19 -3.95 -14.48
N GLY A 197 9.97 -2.97 -13.61
CA GLY A 197 10.00 -1.53 -13.92
C GLY A 197 11.09 -0.80 -13.15
N ILE A 198 10.79 0.45 -12.74
CA ILE A 198 11.65 1.25 -11.86
C ILE A 198 11.51 0.72 -10.43
N GLY A 199 12.60 0.65 -9.68
CA GLY A 199 12.51 0.33 -8.25
C GLY A 199 11.67 1.37 -7.52
N ILE A 200 12.21 2.58 -7.36
CA ILE A 200 11.54 3.69 -6.69
C ILE A 200 11.33 4.83 -7.68
N ASN A 201 10.08 5.08 -8.07
CA ASN A 201 9.69 6.21 -8.92
C ASN A 201 9.13 7.35 -8.05
N ALA A 202 9.94 8.40 -7.90
CA ALA A 202 9.69 9.61 -7.11
C ALA A 202 9.73 10.89 -7.97
N LYS A 203 9.49 10.77 -9.29
CA LYS A 203 9.77 11.80 -10.31
C LYS A 203 9.08 13.15 -10.15
N GLN A 204 7.90 13.21 -9.55
CA GLN A 204 6.99 14.32 -9.87
C GLN A 204 7.01 15.46 -8.83
N ASN A 205 7.64 15.32 -7.66
CA ASN A 205 7.70 16.41 -6.66
C ASN A 205 8.84 16.26 -5.63
N SER A 206 8.86 17.16 -4.63
CA SER A 206 9.65 17.10 -3.40
C SER A 206 9.39 15.83 -2.58
N VAL A 207 10.05 14.75 -2.97
CA VAL A 207 10.10 13.49 -2.22
C VAL A 207 11.44 13.38 -1.50
N THR A 208 11.40 13.09 -0.21
CA THR A 208 12.61 12.79 0.56
C THR A 208 12.80 11.28 0.63
N LEU A 209 13.97 10.79 0.23
CA LEU A 209 14.36 9.39 0.36
C LEU A 209 15.41 9.24 1.46
N PHE A 210 15.18 8.34 2.41
CA PHE A 210 16.11 8.11 3.52
C PHE A 210 16.35 6.62 3.77
N ASN A 211 17.59 6.14 3.68
CA ASN A 211 17.92 4.72 3.86
C ASN A 211 17.09 3.82 2.93
N VAL A 212 17.17 4.08 1.62
CA VAL A 212 16.43 3.30 0.61
C VAL A 212 17.37 2.48 -0.26
N GLN A 213 16.88 1.35 -0.74
CA GLN A 213 17.61 0.48 -1.65
C GLN A 213 16.73 0.15 -2.87
N ALA A 214 17.33 0.17 -4.05
CA ALA A 214 16.71 -0.38 -5.25
C ALA A 214 17.73 -1.17 -6.06
N ILE A 215 17.65 -2.50 -5.99
CA ILE A 215 18.59 -3.39 -6.67
C ILE A 215 17.92 -4.30 -7.69
N GLU A 216 18.67 -4.60 -8.75
CA GLU A 216 18.27 -5.57 -9.77
C GLU A 216 16.90 -5.37 -10.42
N ASN A 217 16.43 -4.12 -10.47
CA ASN A 217 15.24 -3.78 -11.24
C ASN A 217 15.58 -3.77 -12.73
N PHE A 218 14.63 -4.11 -13.58
CA PHE A 218 14.80 -4.04 -15.02
C PHE A 218 14.97 -2.59 -15.50
N GLY A 219 14.23 -1.65 -14.92
CA GLY A 219 14.35 -0.21 -15.20
C GLY A 219 15.44 0.49 -14.38
N HIS A 220 15.18 1.74 -14.02
CA HIS A 220 16.04 2.49 -13.09
C HIS A 220 15.93 1.93 -11.67
N GLY A 221 16.99 2.04 -10.88
CA GLY A 221 16.90 1.76 -9.45
C GLY A 221 15.98 2.77 -8.78
N ILE A 222 16.39 4.03 -8.78
CA ILE A 222 15.68 5.13 -8.13
C ILE A 222 15.55 6.30 -9.13
N ASP A 223 14.39 6.93 -9.19
CA ASP A 223 14.14 8.03 -10.12
C ASP A 223 13.48 9.20 -9.38
N GLY A 224 14.25 10.26 -9.13
CA GLY A 224 14.02 11.18 -8.01
C GLY A 224 13.32 12.49 -8.25
N GLY A 225 13.14 12.91 -9.50
CA GLY A 225 12.60 14.24 -9.80
C GLY A 225 13.41 15.39 -9.15
N THR A 226 12.74 16.18 -8.30
CA THR A 226 13.34 17.29 -7.54
C THR A 226 13.62 16.93 -6.08
N GLY A 227 13.54 15.65 -5.73
CA GLY A 227 13.67 15.13 -4.37
C GLY A 227 15.09 15.14 -3.79
N HIS A 228 15.18 14.96 -2.47
CA HIS A 228 16.44 14.80 -1.74
C HIS A 228 16.60 13.32 -1.37
N ALA A 229 17.72 12.69 -1.76
CA ALA A 229 18.07 11.35 -1.31
C ALA A 229 19.23 11.37 -0.32
N VAL A 230 19.06 10.68 0.81
CA VAL A 230 20.08 10.49 1.84
C VAL A 230 20.23 8.99 2.08
N ASN A 231 21.45 8.48 1.91
CA ASN A 231 21.76 7.05 2.03
C ASN A 231 20.87 6.17 1.14
N ALA A 232 20.77 6.54 -0.13
CA ALA A 232 20.07 5.78 -1.15
C ALA A 232 21.09 4.94 -1.95
N THR A 233 20.80 3.65 -2.13
CA THR A 233 21.66 2.72 -2.88
C THR A 233 20.91 2.15 -4.08
N GLY A 234 21.53 2.24 -5.26
CA GLY A 234 21.09 1.55 -6.47
C GLY A 234 22.21 0.69 -7.03
N ASN A 235 21.95 -0.58 -7.32
CA ASN A 235 22.95 -1.53 -7.84
C ASN A 235 22.30 -2.57 -8.77
N GLY A 236 22.99 -2.93 -9.85
CA GLY A 236 22.58 -4.01 -10.74
C GLY A 236 21.28 -3.73 -11.49
N ASN A 237 20.85 -2.48 -11.62
CA ASN A 237 19.62 -2.14 -12.34
C ASN A 237 19.85 -2.17 -13.86
N GLY A 238 18.80 -2.40 -14.64
CA GLY A 238 18.87 -2.46 -16.10
C GLY A 238 19.00 -1.09 -16.77
N ALA A 239 18.70 -0.01 -16.04
CA ALA A 239 19.07 1.36 -16.38
C ALA A 239 19.83 2.03 -15.21
N ASN A 240 19.89 3.36 -15.15
CA ASN A 240 20.66 4.10 -14.11
C ASN A 240 20.29 3.66 -12.68
N ALA A 241 21.29 3.58 -11.78
CA ALA A 241 21.04 3.31 -10.36
C ALA A 241 20.19 4.40 -9.72
N ALA A 242 20.53 5.66 -10.01
CA ALA A 242 19.63 6.77 -9.78
C ALA A 242 19.79 7.88 -10.82
N GLN A 243 18.73 8.65 -10.98
CA GLN A 243 18.70 9.87 -11.77
C GLN A 243 17.79 10.93 -11.14
N ASN A 244 18.01 12.19 -11.50
CA ASN A 244 17.25 13.35 -10.99
C ASN A 244 17.36 13.50 -9.46
N PHE A 245 18.59 13.60 -8.92
CA PHE A 245 18.85 13.88 -7.51
C PHE A 245 19.97 14.89 -7.33
N TYR A 246 19.93 15.61 -6.20
CA TYR A 246 21.00 16.53 -5.78
C TYR A 246 22.15 15.84 -5.02
N LEU A 247 21.92 14.67 -4.38
CA LEU A 247 22.92 13.88 -3.66
C LEU A 247 22.56 12.39 -3.76
N PHE A 248 23.43 11.57 -4.34
CA PHE A 248 23.20 10.13 -4.45
C PHE A 248 24.50 9.33 -4.28
N ARG A 249 24.46 8.17 -3.61
CA ARG A 249 25.61 7.27 -3.54
C ARG A 249 25.36 6.02 -4.37
N SER A 250 25.69 6.09 -5.66
CA SER A 250 25.68 4.94 -6.56
C SER A 250 26.83 3.99 -6.21
N MET A 251 26.54 2.72 -5.91
CA MET A 251 27.55 1.66 -5.87
C MET A 251 27.36 0.83 -7.15
N GLY A 252 28.34 0.90 -8.07
CA GLY A 252 28.23 0.56 -9.50
C GLY A 252 27.78 -0.86 -9.90
N ASN A 253 27.82 -1.15 -11.22
CA ASN A 253 27.26 -2.31 -11.95
C ASN A 253 25.87 -2.12 -12.61
N ASN A 254 25.48 -0.88 -12.91
CA ASN A 254 24.27 -0.62 -13.71
C ASN A 254 24.60 -0.66 -15.21
N LEU A 255 23.68 -1.18 -16.04
CA LEU A 255 23.94 -1.42 -17.47
C LEU A 255 24.18 -0.13 -18.27
N ASN A 256 23.69 1.02 -17.77
CA ASN A 256 23.93 2.33 -18.38
C ASN A 256 24.86 3.15 -17.47
N GLY A 257 26.13 3.21 -17.83
CA GLY A 257 27.20 3.87 -17.08
C GLY A 257 27.16 5.41 -17.07
N THR A 258 25.99 6.04 -17.02
CA THR A 258 25.85 7.51 -17.07
C THR A 258 24.97 8.03 -15.94
N THR A 259 25.51 8.04 -14.72
CA THR A 259 25.34 9.07 -13.68
C THR A 259 26.11 8.62 -12.44
N LEU A 260 27.41 8.93 -12.43
CA LEU A 260 28.22 9.02 -11.21
C LEU A 260 28.18 10.49 -10.77
N PHE A 261 27.20 10.90 -9.97
CA PHE A 261 27.30 11.96 -8.96
C PHE A 261 26.14 11.80 -7.96
#